data_AF-A9G838-F1
#
_entry.id   AF-A9G838-F1
#
_cell.length_a   1.000
_cell.length_b   1.000
_cell.length_c   1.000
_cell.angle_alpha   90.00
_cell.angle_beta   90.00
_cell.angle_gamma   90.00
#
_symmetry.space_group_name_H-M   'P 1'
#
loop_
_entity.id
_entity.type
_entity.pdbx_description
1 polymer ?
#
loop_
_entity_poly.entity_id
_entity_poly.type
_entity_poly.pdbx_seq_one_letter_code
_entity_poly.pdbx_strand_id
1 'polypeptide(L)'
;MSGAYTRFGFGGACGKLPGVDGEGTGTSVSTARSAAEIRGRITACFSLAELRRFAEELGVPDIPWERGIQGAAYELVRRFEQRRELGPLVERLRAARPLVEWPDTPTVPSAASSEPAHTDIPRPAPLPNLSPMVAPSPPLEVATLAPPAISPTPRTPNVTGPQPANARPPGAAGPAQLPAGSPRAGAPRGPRRIDSRLALAALGLVAASLIVAFLIGRASSAPGDDAARGSAASASAAQKGAPPPAARPDGVASRAAAAIDHRIESLARACEIPPGSAEDVMRRAFERCGPSPASAGHRTAPAQRSDPPAAQAPGALPASPGAGPRAAAATGPAPAGGNAGCVGACERRHQACRATQCGKEPTQSTQYQRYQGCLSDCLEQASKCRLGCL
;
A
#
# COMPACT_ATOMS: atom_id res chain seq x y z
N MET A 1 -23.02 -19.59 -24.49
CA MET A 1 -22.81 -20.64 -23.47
C MET A 1 -22.89 -19.98 -22.10
N SER A 2 -24.06 -20.06 -21.45
CA SER A 2 -24.29 -19.47 -20.12
C SER A 2 -23.85 -20.47 -19.06
N GLY A 3 -22.61 -20.35 -18.59
CA GLY A 3 -22.11 -21.14 -17.47
C GLY A 3 -22.78 -20.68 -16.17
N ALA A 4 -23.49 -21.58 -15.50
CA ALA A 4 -24.06 -21.33 -14.19
C ALA A 4 -22.93 -21.10 -13.18
N TYR A 5 -22.79 -19.87 -12.68
CA TYR A 5 -21.86 -19.53 -11.60
C TYR A 5 -22.30 -20.23 -10.32
N THR A 6 -21.71 -21.39 -10.02
CA THR A 6 -21.71 -21.92 -8.67
C THR A 6 -20.93 -20.97 -7.78
N ARG A 7 -21.71 -20.14 -7.08
CA ARG A 7 -21.35 -19.15 -6.07
C ARG A 7 -20.60 -19.83 -4.93
N PHE A 8 -19.29 -20.01 -5.07
CA PHE A 8 -18.43 -20.40 -3.94
C PHE A 8 -18.28 -19.20 -3.00
N GLY A 9 -19.14 -19.17 -1.99
CA GLY A 9 -19.18 -18.14 -0.97
C GLY A 9 -18.02 -18.26 0.02
N PHE A 10 -16.85 -17.74 -0.33
CA PHE A 10 -15.92 -17.23 0.68
C PHE A 10 -16.33 -15.80 1.00
N GLY A 11 -17.28 -15.68 1.95
CA GLY A 11 -17.78 -14.42 2.46
C GLY A 11 -16.74 -13.67 3.29
N GLY A 12 -15.73 -13.10 2.62
CA GLY A 12 -15.07 -11.92 3.16
C GLY A 12 -16.10 -10.81 3.16
N ALA A 13 -16.54 -10.39 4.35
CA ALA A 13 -17.52 -9.32 4.49
C ALA A 13 -16.95 -8.04 3.86
N CYS A 14 -17.35 -7.74 2.63
CA CYS A 14 -17.23 -6.40 2.08
C CYS A 14 -18.22 -5.52 2.85
N GLY A 15 -17.81 -5.10 4.05
CA GLY A 15 -18.53 -4.12 4.82
C GLY A 15 -18.68 -2.84 4.01
N LYS A 16 -19.80 -2.15 4.19
CA LYS A 16 -20.04 -0.80 3.67
C LYS A 16 -18.82 0.07 3.99
N LEU A 17 -17.98 0.33 3.00
CA LEU A 17 -16.96 1.37 3.13
C LEU A 17 -17.70 2.69 3.26
N PRO A 18 -17.36 3.55 4.24
CA PRO A 18 -18.03 4.82 4.42
C PRO A 18 -17.95 5.62 3.12
N GLY A 19 -19.12 6.00 2.59
CA GLY A 19 -19.22 6.88 1.44
C GLY A 19 -18.48 8.17 1.74
N VAL A 20 -17.52 8.51 0.88
CA VAL A 20 -16.89 9.83 0.94
C VAL A 20 -17.88 10.79 0.29
N ASP A 21 -18.79 11.34 1.09
CA ASP A 21 -19.75 12.35 0.66
C ASP A 21 -18.98 13.64 0.31
N GLY A 22 -18.53 13.71 -0.93
CA GLY A 22 -17.84 14.85 -1.50
C GLY A 22 -18.77 15.61 -2.43
N GLU A 23 -19.68 16.40 -1.84
CA GLU A 23 -20.50 17.37 -2.56
C GLU A 23 -19.60 18.48 -3.11
N GLY A 24 -19.17 18.31 -4.36
CA GLY A 24 -18.28 19.23 -5.06
C GLY A 24 -18.62 19.25 -6.54
N THR A 25 -19.50 20.18 -6.91
CA THR A 25 -19.86 20.54 -8.30
C THR A 25 -18.62 20.99 -9.08
N GLY A 26 -17.96 20.05 -9.75
CA GLY A 26 -16.81 20.31 -10.63
C GLY A 26 -16.59 19.16 -11.61
N THR A 27 -17.13 19.30 -12.82
CA THR A 27 -17.32 18.26 -13.84
C THR A 27 -16.04 17.63 -14.42
N SER A 28 -14.85 18.15 -14.11
CA SER A 28 -13.57 17.63 -14.62
C SER A 28 -12.70 16.90 -13.59
N VAL A 29 -13.04 16.97 -12.29
CA VAL A 29 -12.28 16.33 -11.20
C VAL A 29 -12.65 14.84 -11.03
N SER A 30 -13.64 14.34 -11.78
CA SER A 30 -14.36 13.12 -11.40
C SER A 30 -13.72 11.79 -11.85
N THR A 31 -13.01 11.75 -12.98
CA THR A 31 -12.54 10.46 -13.56
C THR A 31 -11.38 9.84 -12.78
N ALA A 32 -10.34 10.63 -12.47
CA ALA A 32 -9.19 10.14 -11.70
C ALA A 32 -9.59 9.71 -10.28
N ARG A 33 -10.52 10.46 -9.66
CA ARG A 33 -11.12 10.12 -8.36
C ARG A 33 -11.92 8.80 -8.46
N SER A 34 -12.75 8.66 -9.49
CA SER A 34 -13.49 7.43 -9.78
C SER A 34 -12.57 6.22 -9.98
N ALA A 35 -11.47 6.35 -10.73
CA ALA A 35 -10.53 5.26 -10.94
C ALA A 35 -9.82 4.82 -9.63
N ALA A 36 -9.45 5.75 -8.75
CA ALA A 36 -8.91 5.42 -7.43
C ALA A 36 -9.93 4.66 -6.56
N GLU A 37 -11.18 5.10 -6.57
CA GLU A 37 -12.25 4.49 -5.82
C GLU A 37 -12.59 3.07 -6.32
N ILE A 38 -12.69 2.88 -7.65
CA ILE A 38 -12.90 1.57 -8.28
C ILE A 38 -11.78 0.61 -7.86
N ARG A 39 -10.51 1.05 -7.90
CA ARG A 39 -9.36 0.24 -7.47
C ARG A 39 -9.49 -0.19 -6.00
N GLY A 40 -9.83 0.75 -5.11
CA GLY A 40 -10.03 0.47 -3.69
C GLY A 40 -11.13 -0.58 -3.46
N ARG A 41 -12.29 -0.39 -4.09
CA ARG A 41 -13.43 -1.32 -3.98
C ARG A 41 -13.11 -2.71 -4.56
N ILE A 42 -12.38 -2.80 -5.68
CA ILE A 42 -11.89 -4.08 -6.22
C ILE A 42 -11.00 -4.78 -5.18
N THR A 43 -10.01 -4.07 -4.62
CA THR A 43 -9.08 -4.67 -3.66
C THR A 43 -9.76 -5.12 -2.36
N ALA A 44 -10.88 -4.50 -1.99
CA ALA A 44 -11.65 -4.90 -0.82
C ALA A 44 -12.56 -6.10 -1.08
N CYS A 45 -13.17 -6.20 -2.28
CA CYS A 45 -14.25 -7.16 -2.55
C CYS A 45 -13.88 -8.37 -3.43
N PHE A 46 -12.64 -8.41 -3.90
CA PHE A 46 -12.11 -9.55 -4.63
C PHE A 46 -10.95 -10.16 -3.87
N SER A 47 -10.85 -11.48 -3.90
CA SER A 47 -9.59 -12.17 -3.69
C SER A 47 -8.71 -12.09 -4.94
N LEU A 48 -7.40 -12.32 -4.80
CA LEU A 48 -6.47 -12.32 -5.94
C LEU A 48 -6.86 -13.36 -7.01
N ALA A 49 -7.34 -14.54 -6.58
CA ALA A 49 -7.76 -15.61 -7.47
C ALA A 49 -9.06 -15.28 -8.23
N GLU A 50 -10.03 -14.66 -7.56
CA GLU A 50 -11.26 -14.18 -8.21
C GLU A 50 -10.96 -13.05 -9.20
N LEU A 51 -10.09 -12.10 -8.84
CA LEU A 51 -9.70 -11.01 -9.73
C LEU A 51 -8.98 -11.53 -10.98
N ARG A 52 -8.18 -12.60 -10.85
CA ARG A 52 -7.54 -13.26 -12.00
C ARG A 52 -8.56 -13.87 -12.95
N ARG A 53 -9.49 -14.68 -12.44
CA ARG A 53 -10.56 -15.25 -13.27
C ARG A 53 -11.40 -14.17 -13.94
N PHE A 54 -11.75 -13.12 -13.20
CA PHE A 54 -12.48 -11.99 -13.74
C PHE A 54 -11.71 -11.30 -14.87
N ALA A 55 -10.40 -11.05 -14.71
CA ALA A 55 -9.58 -10.46 -15.77
C ALA A 55 -9.46 -11.35 -17.03
N GLU A 56 -9.40 -12.67 -16.86
CA GLU A 56 -9.42 -13.65 -17.96
C GLU A 56 -10.76 -13.61 -18.72
N GLU A 57 -11.89 -13.55 -18.01
CA GLU A 57 -13.24 -13.39 -18.61
C GLU A 57 -13.40 -12.06 -19.35
N LEU A 58 -12.73 -11.01 -18.89
CA LEU A 58 -12.66 -9.72 -19.57
C LEU A 58 -11.74 -9.72 -20.80
N GLY A 59 -10.97 -10.78 -21.03
CA GLY A 59 -9.98 -10.84 -22.10
C GLY A 59 -8.83 -9.84 -21.91
N VAL A 60 -8.41 -9.59 -20.65
CA VAL A 60 -7.28 -8.72 -20.33
C VAL A 60 -6.07 -9.57 -19.94
N PRO A 61 -5.24 -10.02 -20.92
CA PRO A 61 -4.04 -10.80 -20.63
C PRO A 61 -2.97 -9.94 -19.94
N ASP A 62 -1.85 -10.52 -19.50
CA ASP A 62 -0.63 -9.79 -19.10
C ASP A 62 -0.73 -8.84 -17.88
N ILE A 63 -1.66 -9.08 -16.95
CA ILE A 63 -1.65 -8.33 -15.68
C ILE A 63 -0.50 -8.86 -14.79
N PRO A 64 0.41 -8.00 -14.30
CA PRO A 64 1.53 -8.42 -13.46
C PRO A 64 1.04 -8.77 -12.03
N TRP A 65 0.70 -10.05 -11.83
CA TRP A 65 0.15 -10.55 -10.57
C TRP A 65 1.16 -10.55 -9.39
N GLU A 66 2.46 -10.47 -9.67
CA GLU A 66 3.53 -10.47 -8.65
C GLU A 66 3.47 -9.27 -7.69
N ARG A 67 2.79 -8.20 -8.09
CA ARG A 67 2.57 -6.99 -7.25
C ARG A 67 1.39 -7.16 -6.28
N GLY A 68 0.80 -8.35 -6.21
CA GLY A 68 -0.37 -8.64 -5.39
C GLY A 68 -1.64 -7.98 -5.93
N ILE A 69 -2.71 -8.04 -5.11
CA ILE A 69 -4.05 -7.61 -5.53
C ILE A 69 -4.14 -6.12 -5.85
N GLN A 70 -3.41 -5.28 -5.09
CA GLN A 70 -3.41 -3.84 -5.31
C GLN A 70 -2.77 -3.48 -6.66
N GLY A 71 -1.64 -4.10 -7.00
CA GLY A 71 -1.00 -3.90 -8.31
C GLY A 71 -1.84 -4.43 -9.47
N ALA A 72 -2.47 -5.59 -9.29
CA ALA A 72 -3.36 -6.17 -10.30
C ALA A 72 -4.61 -5.31 -10.55
N ALA A 73 -5.27 -4.85 -9.48
CA ALA A 73 -6.43 -3.95 -9.58
C ALA A 73 -6.04 -2.62 -10.24
N TYR A 74 -4.87 -2.08 -9.91
CA TYR A 74 -4.33 -0.89 -10.54
C TYR A 74 -4.17 -1.06 -12.05
N GLU A 75 -3.50 -2.12 -12.50
CA GLU A 75 -3.26 -2.35 -13.93
C GLU A 75 -4.55 -2.69 -14.70
N LEU A 76 -5.49 -3.43 -14.08
CA LEU A 76 -6.80 -3.68 -14.68
C LEU A 76 -7.54 -2.37 -14.95
N VAL A 77 -7.72 -1.52 -13.94
CA VAL A 77 -8.44 -0.25 -14.07
C VAL A 77 -7.72 0.69 -15.04
N ARG A 78 -6.39 0.77 -14.95
CA ARG A 78 -5.56 1.59 -15.85
C ARG A 78 -5.76 1.22 -17.32
N ARG A 79 -5.86 -0.07 -17.67
CA ARG A 79 -6.07 -0.50 -19.06
C ARG A 79 -7.44 -0.10 -19.60
N PHE A 80 -8.49 -0.27 -18.80
CA PHE A 80 -9.83 0.20 -19.17
C PHE A 80 -9.91 1.72 -19.24
N GLU A 81 -9.19 2.43 -18.38
CA GLU A 81 -9.06 3.89 -18.45
C GLU A 81 -8.38 4.35 -19.75
N GLN A 82 -7.28 3.69 -20.13
CA GLN A 82 -6.57 3.96 -21.40
C GLN A 82 -7.47 3.74 -22.63
N ARG A 83 -8.35 2.73 -22.59
CA ARG A 83 -9.34 2.46 -23.65
C ARG A 83 -10.59 3.33 -23.56
N ARG A 84 -10.75 4.15 -22.50
CA ARG A 84 -11.98 4.90 -22.17
C ARG A 84 -13.21 4.00 -21.98
N GLU A 85 -12.99 2.80 -21.46
CA GLU A 85 -14.01 1.75 -21.24
C GLU A 85 -14.28 1.52 -19.74
N LEU A 86 -14.10 2.55 -18.89
CA LEU A 86 -14.37 2.41 -17.46
C LEU A 86 -15.84 2.09 -17.15
N GLY A 87 -16.79 2.62 -17.93
CA GLY A 87 -18.22 2.31 -17.77
C GLY A 87 -18.53 0.82 -17.93
N PRO A 88 -18.18 0.19 -19.07
CA PRO A 88 -18.33 -1.26 -19.26
C PRO A 88 -17.65 -2.12 -18.19
N LEU A 89 -16.49 -1.69 -17.67
CA LEU A 89 -15.84 -2.37 -16.56
C LEU A 89 -16.70 -2.33 -15.28
N VAL A 90 -17.22 -1.15 -14.93
CA VAL A 90 -18.08 -0.97 -13.74
C VAL A 90 -19.37 -1.77 -13.86
N GLU A 91 -19.99 -1.83 -15.04
CA GLU A 91 -21.17 -2.66 -15.28
C GLU A 91 -20.89 -4.16 -15.04
N ARG A 92 -19.75 -4.66 -15.53
CA ARG A 92 -19.34 -6.06 -15.30
C ARG A 92 -18.97 -6.33 -13.84
N LEU A 93 -18.34 -5.37 -13.15
CA LEU A 93 -18.07 -5.46 -11.71
C LEU A 93 -19.38 -5.50 -10.90
N ARG A 94 -20.37 -4.69 -11.28
CA ARG A 94 -21.71 -4.66 -10.68
C ARG A 94 -22.46 -5.97 -10.90
N ALA A 95 -22.34 -6.57 -12.08
CA ALA A 95 -22.90 -7.90 -12.37
C ALA A 95 -22.23 -9.01 -11.51
N ALA A 96 -20.91 -8.96 -11.34
CA ALA A 96 -20.17 -9.94 -10.55
C ALA A 96 -20.41 -9.79 -9.03
N ARG A 97 -20.57 -8.55 -8.54
CA ARG A 97 -20.75 -8.21 -7.12
C ARG A 97 -21.89 -7.18 -6.96
N PRO A 98 -23.16 -7.61 -7.03
CA PRO A 98 -24.31 -6.69 -6.97
C PRO A 98 -24.53 -6.04 -5.59
N LEU A 99 -23.95 -6.63 -4.53
CA LEU A 99 -24.04 -6.10 -3.17
C LEU A 99 -23.04 -4.97 -2.88
N VAL A 100 -22.09 -4.74 -3.79
CA VAL A 100 -21.09 -3.67 -3.65
C VAL A 100 -21.61 -2.45 -4.40
N GLU A 101 -21.74 -1.32 -3.72
CA GLU A 101 -22.00 -0.05 -4.40
C GLU A 101 -20.78 0.26 -5.28
N TRP A 102 -20.96 0.53 -6.57
CA TRP A 102 -19.85 0.87 -7.46
C TRP A 102 -20.02 2.32 -7.88
N PRO A 103 -18.96 3.14 -7.92
CA PRO A 103 -19.08 4.55 -8.26
C PRO A 103 -19.65 4.66 -9.67
N ASP A 104 -20.65 5.52 -9.82
CA ASP A 104 -21.25 5.77 -11.13
C ASP A 104 -20.23 6.54 -11.97
N THR A 105 -19.68 5.86 -12.96
CA THR A 105 -18.92 6.53 -14.00
C THR A 105 -19.90 7.36 -14.81
N PRO A 106 -19.64 8.64 -15.06
CA PRO A 106 -20.49 9.42 -15.95
C PRO A 106 -20.55 8.68 -17.28
N THR A 107 -21.72 8.13 -17.60
CA THR A 107 -21.97 7.48 -18.87
C THR A 107 -21.85 8.59 -19.90
N VAL A 108 -20.66 8.76 -20.46
CA VAL A 108 -20.46 9.64 -21.60
C VAL A 108 -21.38 9.05 -22.67
N PRO A 109 -22.43 9.76 -23.11
CA PRO A 109 -23.36 9.23 -24.09
C PRO A 109 -22.51 8.79 -25.27
N SER A 110 -22.53 7.48 -25.53
CA SER A 110 -21.71 6.89 -26.58
C SER A 110 -22.12 7.58 -27.87
N ALA A 111 -21.21 8.37 -28.46
CA ALA A 111 -21.45 9.11 -29.68
C ALA A 111 -21.76 8.19 -30.89
N ALA A 112 -21.76 6.87 -30.68
CA ALA A 112 -22.14 5.86 -31.65
C ALA A 112 -23.66 5.77 -31.92
N SER A 113 -24.50 6.56 -31.26
CA SER A 113 -25.95 6.58 -31.52
C SER A 113 -26.50 8.00 -31.74
N SER A 114 -25.70 8.89 -32.31
CA SER A 114 -26.27 9.91 -33.19
C SER A 114 -26.57 9.23 -34.53
N GLU A 115 -27.65 8.47 -34.56
CA GLU A 115 -28.40 8.25 -35.79
C GLU A 115 -28.68 9.65 -36.35
N PRO A 116 -28.19 10.00 -37.55
CA PRO A 116 -28.47 11.31 -38.12
C PRO A 116 -29.99 11.38 -38.23
N ALA A 117 -30.60 12.22 -37.39
CA ALA A 117 -31.97 12.64 -37.58
C ALA A 117 -32.04 13.14 -39.02
N HIS A 118 -32.62 12.31 -39.88
CA HIS A 118 -32.88 12.60 -41.26
C HIS A 118 -33.92 13.72 -41.20
N THR A 119 -33.43 14.96 -41.14
CA THR A 119 -34.25 16.12 -41.42
C THR A 119 -34.80 15.89 -42.81
N ASP A 120 -36.11 15.72 -42.86
CA ASP A 120 -36.95 15.72 -44.05
C ASP A 120 -36.56 16.91 -44.94
N ILE A 121 -35.63 16.67 -45.85
CA ILE A 121 -35.40 17.55 -47.00
C ILE A 121 -36.46 17.13 -48.01
N PRO A 122 -37.37 18.03 -48.42
CA PRO A 122 -38.38 17.70 -49.43
C PRO A 122 -37.69 17.21 -50.70
N ARG A 123 -37.96 15.93 -51.00
CA ARG A 123 -37.47 15.14 -52.13
C ARG A 123 -37.78 15.84 -53.46
N PRO A 124 -36.78 16.27 -54.26
CA PRO A 124 -37.01 16.59 -55.66
C PRO A 124 -37.35 15.31 -56.46
N ALA A 125 -38.15 15.50 -57.51
CA ALA A 125 -38.88 14.49 -58.29
C ALA A 125 -38.09 13.22 -58.68
N PRO A 126 -38.79 12.06 -58.81
CA PRO A 126 -38.18 10.78 -59.17
C PRO A 126 -37.68 10.77 -60.63
N LEU A 127 -36.39 10.50 -60.80
CA LEU A 127 -35.81 10.07 -62.07
C LEU A 127 -36.07 8.57 -62.30
N PRO A 128 -36.15 8.14 -63.57
CA PRO A 128 -36.60 6.80 -63.93
C PRO A 128 -35.63 5.69 -63.52
N ASN A 129 -36.27 4.62 -63.08
CA ASN A 129 -35.81 3.29 -62.70
C ASN A 129 -34.65 2.75 -63.56
N LEU A 130 -33.47 2.58 -62.95
CA LEU A 130 -32.42 1.70 -63.46
C LEU A 130 -32.25 0.55 -62.47
N SER A 131 -32.70 -0.63 -62.91
CA SER A 131 -32.65 -1.89 -62.20
C SER A 131 -31.22 -2.22 -61.73
N PRO A 132 -30.98 -2.45 -60.43
CA PRO A 132 -29.72 -3.01 -59.98
C PRO A 132 -29.68 -4.51 -60.29
N MET A 133 -28.64 -4.86 -61.05
CA MET A 133 -28.26 -6.20 -61.46
C MET A 133 -28.01 -7.09 -60.23
N VAL A 134 -28.64 -8.26 -60.22
CA VAL A 134 -28.50 -9.31 -59.20
C VAL A 134 -27.04 -9.78 -59.17
N ALA A 135 -26.37 -9.57 -58.03
CA ALA A 135 -25.07 -10.17 -57.75
C ALA A 135 -25.28 -11.59 -57.15
N PRO A 136 -24.63 -12.64 -57.71
CA PRO A 136 -24.75 -13.99 -57.19
C PRO A 136 -24.00 -14.15 -55.84
N SER A 137 -24.67 -14.77 -54.89
CA SER A 137 -24.13 -15.17 -53.58
C SER A 137 -23.08 -16.27 -53.75
N PRO A 138 -21.92 -16.22 -53.04
CA PRO A 138 -21.01 -17.35 -52.98
C PRO A 138 -21.55 -18.45 -52.04
N PRO A 139 -21.26 -19.74 -52.34
CA PRO A 139 -21.75 -20.88 -51.57
C PRO A 139 -21.08 -21.00 -50.20
N LEU A 140 -21.88 -21.43 -49.22
CA LEU A 140 -21.43 -21.96 -47.93
C LEU A 140 -20.51 -23.17 -48.14
N GLU A 141 -19.26 -23.07 -47.70
CA GLU A 141 -18.44 -24.23 -47.37
C GLU A 141 -18.38 -24.38 -45.85
N VAL A 142 -19.07 -25.42 -45.36
CA VAL A 142 -19.04 -25.87 -43.97
C VAL A 142 -17.82 -26.79 -43.83
N ALA A 143 -16.72 -26.28 -43.28
CA ALA A 143 -15.61 -27.12 -42.84
C ALA A 143 -15.83 -27.57 -41.39
N THR A 144 -16.52 -28.69 -41.21
CA THR A 144 -16.53 -29.45 -39.96
C THR A 144 -15.16 -30.09 -39.74
N LEU A 145 -14.25 -29.38 -39.07
CA LEU A 145 -13.07 -30.01 -38.48
C LEU A 145 -13.48 -30.67 -37.15
N ALA A 146 -13.53 -31.99 -37.18
CA ALA A 146 -13.60 -32.83 -35.99
C ALA A 146 -12.34 -32.60 -35.11
N PRO A 147 -12.48 -32.49 -33.78
CA PRO A 147 -11.33 -32.51 -32.88
C PRO A 147 -10.72 -33.92 -32.80
N PRO A 148 -9.39 -34.07 -32.79
CA PRO A 148 -8.76 -35.37 -32.62
C PRO A 148 -8.99 -35.92 -31.21
N ALA A 149 -9.26 -37.23 -31.14
CA ALA A 149 -9.36 -37.97 -29.89
C ALA A 149 -7.99 -38.03 -29.21
N ILE A 150 -7.88 -37.42 -28.02
CA ILE A 150 -6.70 -37.52 -27.17
C ILE A 150 -6.88 -38.75 -26.26
N SER A 151 -6.02 -39.74 -26.43
CA SER A 151 -5.96 -40.96 -25.62
C SER A 151 -5.63 -40.65 -24.15
N PRO A 152 -6.28 -41.29 -23.17
CA PRO A 152 -5.91 -41.13 -21.76
C PRO A 152 -4.57 -41.81 -21.47
N THR A 153 -3.57 -41.02 -21.08
CA THR A 153 -2.31 -41.53 -20.52
C THR A 153 -2.45 -41.67 -19.00
N PRO A 154 -2.30 -42.88 -18.42
CA PRO A 154 -2.20 -43.04 -16.98
C PRO A 154 -0.77 -42.72 -16.56
N ARG A 155 -0.53 -41.50 -16.11
CA ARG A 155 0.68 -41.18 -15.33
C ARG A 155 0.30 -40.92 -13.90
N THR A 156 0.38 -41.98 -13.10
CA THR A 156 0.60 -41.94 -11.65
C THR A 156 1.92 -41.23 -11.35
N PRO A 157 1.92 -40.08 -10.66
CA PRO A 157 3.12 -39.65 -9.94
C PRO A 157 3.23 -40.46 -8.65
N ASN A 158 4.26 -41.32 -8.62
CA ASN A 158 4.70 -42.02 -7.41
C ASN A 158 5.21 -40.97 -6.42
N VAL A 159 4.42 -40.62 -5.41
CA VAL A 159 4.84 -39.76 -4.30
C VAL A 159 5.67 -40.63 -3.36
N THR A 160 6.98 -40.59 -3.53
CA THR A 160 7.94 -41.07 -2.52
C THR A 160 7.83 -40.15 -1.31
N GLY A 161 7.06 -40.60 -0.30
CA GLY A 161 6.98 -39.90 0.98
C GLY A 161 8.33 -39.88 1.69
N PRO A 162 8.65 -38.82 2.46
CA PRO A 162 9.81 -38.82 3.33
C PRO A 162 9.65 -39.90 4.41
N GLN A 163 10.57 -40.86 4.33
CA GLN A 163 10.78 -41.94 5.28
C GLN A 163 10.90 -41.39 6.72
N PRO A 164 10.09 -41.86 7.69
CA PRO A 164 10.32 -41.52 9.09
C PRO A 164 11.61 -42.21 9.55
N ALA A 165 12.62 -41.41 9.85
CA ALA A 165 13.84 -41.89 10.49
C ALA A 165 13.49 -42.47 11.87
N ASN A 166 13.65 -43.78 11.96
CA ASN A 166 13.77 -44.64 13.13
C ASN A 166 13.74 -43.96 14.51
N ALA A 167 12.70 -44.35 15.26
CA ALA A 167 12.69 -44.31 16.71
C ALA A 167 13.94 -45.01 17.27
N ARG A 168 14.71 -44.29 18.10
CA ARG A 168 15.78 -44.85 18.93
C ARG A 168 15.24 -45.06 20.35
N PRO A 169 15.43 -46.24 20.96
CA PRO A 169 14.88 -46.54 22.28
C PRO A 169 15.64 -45.81 23.41
N PRO A 170 15.00 -45.59 24.57
CA PRO A 170 15.63 -44.99 25.74
C PRO A 170 16.47 -46.05 26.47
N GLY A 171 17.78 -45.79 26.59
CA GLY A 171 18.73 -46.64 27.29
C GLY A 171 19.57 -45.81 28.25
N ALA A 172 19.64 -46.27 29.49
CA ALA A 172 20.10 -45.57 30.69
C ALA A 172 21.62 -45.27 30.77
N ALA A 173 21.90 -44.29 31.64
CA ALA A 173 23.06 -44.16 32.52
C ALA A 173 24.44 -43.74 31.94
N GLY A 174 25.00 -42.68 32.54
CA GLY A 174 26.45 -42.42 32.63
C GLY A 174 26.84 -40.94 32.57
N PRO A 175 27.43 -40.35 33.64
CA PRO A 175 27.90 -38.97 33.65
C PRO A 175 29.33 -38.90 33.08
N ALA A 176 29.56 -38.06 32.07
CA ALA A 176 30.91 -37.81 31.57
C ALA A 176 31.10 -36.34 31.16
N GLN A 177 31.79 -35.63 32.05
CA GLN A 177 32.83 -34.62 31.81
C GLN A 177 32.67 -33.58 30.70
N LEU A 178 32.59 -32.33 31.15
CA LEU A 178 32.88 -31.08 30.43
C LEU A 178 34.22 -31.11 29.68
N PRO A 179 34.31 -30.34 28.59
CA PRO A 179 35.42 -29.41 28.44
C PRO A 179 34.94 -27.95 28.42
N ALA A 180 35.68 -27.15 29.18
CA ALA A 180 35.55 -25.72 29.34
C ALA A 180 35.84 -24.96 28.04
N GLY A 181 35.03 -23.93 27.76
CA GLY A 181 35.25 -23.04 26.62
C GLY A 181 34.14 -22.01 26.44
N SER A 182 33.80 -21.26 27.48
CA SER A 182 32.86 -20.14 27.37
C SER A 182 33.56 -18.93 26.72
N PRO A 183 33.13 -18.42 25.55
CA PRO A 183 33.51 -17.09 25.14
C PRO A 183 32.86 -16.07 26.08
N ARG A 184 33.71 -15.25 26.67
CA ARG A 184 33.42 -14.15 27.60
C ARG A 184 32.36 -13.22 26.99
N ALA A 185 31.12 -13.32 27.47
CA ALA A 185 30.04 -12.41 27.13
C ALA A 185 30.40 -11.00 27.60
N GLY A 186 30.66 -10.10 26.65
CA GLY A 186 30.90 -8.69 26.91
C GLY A 186 29.65 -8.05 27.52
N ALA A 187 29.86 -7.28 28.59
CA ALA A 187 28.82 -6.50 29.26
C ALA A 187 28.01 -5.64 28.27
N PRO A 188 26.69 -5.45 28.50
CA PRO A 188 25.85 -4.60 27.66
C PRO A 188 26.36 -3.17 27.72
N ARG A 189 26.93 -2.70 26.60
CA ARG A 189 27.26 -1.30 26.41
C ARG A 189 25.94 -0.51 26.41
N GLY A 190 25.83 0.42 27.37
CA GLY A 190 24.67 1.29 27.53
C GLY A 190 24.30 2.07 26.26
N PRO A 191 23.13 2.75 26.27
CA PRO A 191 22.60 3.46 25.11
C PRO A 191 23.67 4.42 24.60
N ARG A 192 24.18 4.14 23.39
CA ARG A 192 25.12 5.03 22.70
C ARG A 192 24.41 6.36 22.54
N ARG A 193 24.89 7.38 23.27
CA ARG A 193 24.50 8.77 23.03
C ARG A 193 24.77 9.05 21.57
N ILE A 194 23.71 9.26 20.80
CA ILE A 194 23.82 9.73 19.42
C ILE A 194 24.45 11.11 19.55
N ASP A 195 25.66 11.23 19.00
CA ASP A 195 26.42 12.47 19.03
C ASP A 195 25.59 13.53 18.28
N SER A 196 25.16 14.57 18.99
CA SER A 196 24.28 15.61 18.45
C SER A 196 24.90 16.34 17.25
N ARG A 197 26.23 16.28 17.12
CA ARG A 197 26.96 16.75 15.94
C ARG A 197 26.67 15.91 14.69
N LEU A 198 26.51 14.59 14.84
CA LEU A 198 26.17 13.71 13.73
C LEU A 198 24.72 13.93 13.27
N ALA A 199 23.82 14.22 14.22
CA ALA A 199 22.44 14.58 13.92
C ALA A 199 22.35 15.92 13.16
N LEU A 200 23.12 16.94 13.59
CA LEU A 200 23.20 18.22 12.90
C LEU A 200 23.81 18.09 11.49
N ALA A 201 24.85 17.26 11.32
CA ALA A 201 25.45 16.99 10.02
C ALA A 201 24.46 16.30 9.07
N ALA A 202 23.70 15.33 9.55
CA ALA A 202 22.66 14.67 8.75
C ALA A 202 21.56 15.64 8.31
N LEU A 203 21.15 16.53 9.21
CA LEU A 203 20.11 17.53 8.93
C LEU A 203 20.59 18.59 7.92
N GLY A 204 21.86 19.00 8.01
CA GLY A 204 22.51 19.87 7.03
C GLY A 204 22.59 19.25 5.63
N LEU A 205 22.87 17.94 5.55
CA LEU A 205 22.95 17.22 4.27
C LEU A 205 21.57 17.10 3.59
N VAL A 206 20.51 16.87 4.38
CA VAL A 206 19.12 16.88 3.87
C VAL A 206 18.74 18.27 3.36
N ALA A 207 19.04 19.34 4.11
CA ALA A 207 18.77 20.71 3.69
C ALA A 207 19.53 21.08 2.40
N ALA A 208 20.81 20.72 2.29
CA ALA A 208 21.60 20.93 1.08
C ALA A 208 21.01 20.18 -0.13
N SER A 209 20.55 18.94 0.06
CA SER A 209 19.91 18.17 -1.02
C SER A 209 18.61 18.80 -1.52
N LEU A 210 17.81 19.38 -0.62
CA LEU A 210 16.58 20.10 -0.97
C LEU A 210 16.88 21.39 -1.72
N ILE A 211 17.92 22.13 -1.34
CA ILE A 211 18.35 23.35 -2.06
C ILE A 211 18.80 23.00 -3.48
N VAL A 212 19.59 21.93 -3.66
CA VAL A 212 20.02 21.48 -5.00
C VAL A 212 18.82 21.06 -5.86
N ALA A 213 17.88 20.29 -5.30
CA ALA A 213 16.67 19.89 -6.02
C ALA A 213 15.79 21.10 -6.40
N PHE A 214 15.69 22.10 -5.52
CA PHE A 214 14.97 23.34 -5.78
C PHE A 214 15.63 24.18 -6.88
N LEU A 215 16.96 24.29 -6.89
CA LEU A 215 17.71 25.01 -7.92
C LEU A 215 17.59 24.34 -9.30
N ILE A 216 17.65 23.00 -9.36
CA ILE A 216 17.42 22.24 -10.60
C ILE A 216 15.98 22.47 -11.11
N GLY A 217 14.98 22.44 -10.22
CA GLY A 217 13.58 22.71 -10.59
C GLY A 217 13.32 24.14 -11.07
N ARG A 218 14.02 25.12 -10.50
CA ARG A 218 13.95 26.54 -10.91
C ARG A 218 14.61 26.79 -12.26
N ALA A 219 15.71 26.13 -12.58
CA ALA A 219 16.37 26.25 -13.89
C ALA A 219 15.50 25.73 -15.05
N SER A 220 14.61 24.76 -14.81
CA SER A 220 13.67 24.26 -15.82
C SER A 220 12.36 25.06 -15.94
N SER A 221 12.18 26.11 -15.13
CA SER A 221 10.92 26.88 -15.07
C SER A 221 11.07 28.34 -15.53
N ALA A 222 12.18 28.70 -16.19
CA ALA A 222 12.27 30.02 -16.81
C ALA A 222 11.37 30.05 -18.06
N PRO A 223 10.35 30.93 -18.13
CA PRO A 223 9.66 31.19 -19.38
C PRO A 223 10.65 31.84 -20.33
N GLY A 224 10.97 31.14 -21.43
CA GLY A 224 11.75 31.69 -22.52
C GLY A 224 10.91 32.68 -23.33
N ASP A 225 10.80 33.91 -22.84
CA ASP A 225 10.53 35.07 -23.68
C ASP A 225 11.89 35.56 -24.22
N ASP A 226 11.94 35.90 -25.51
CA ASP A 226 13.10 36.44 -26.26
C ASP A 226 14.12 35.45 -26.87
N ALA A 227 13.70 34.64 -27.84
CA ALA A 227 14.59 34.18 -28.93
C ALA A 227 13.85 33.69 -30.20
N ALA A 228 13.06 34.55 -30.87
CA ALA A 228 12.68 34.30 -32.27
C ALA A 228 12.18 35.57 -32.98
N ARG A 229 13.08 36.54 -33.17
CA ARG A 229 12.91 37.58 -34.18
C ARG A 229 13.84 37.24 -35.35
N GLY A 230 13.31 36.62 -36.40
CA GLY A 230 14.10 36.33 -37.60
C GLY A 230 13.42 35.41 -38.62
N SER A 231 12.90 36.03 -39.69
CA SER A 231 12.70 35.48 -41.04
C SER A 231 11.57 34.46 -41.32
N ALA A 232 10.46 35.04 -41.78
CA ALA A 232 9.87 34.84 -43.12
C ALA A 232 9.55 33.40 -43.60
N ALA A 233 8.26 33.10 -43.72
CA ALA A 233 7.52 33.11 -45.00
C ALA A 233 6.33 32.14 -44.98
N SER A 234 5.17 32.66 -45.38
CA SER A 234 4.05 31.96 -46.03
C SER A 234 3.46 30.70 -45.38
N ALA A 235 2.31 30.84 -44.72
CA ALA A 235 1.04 30.40 -45.29
C ALA A 235 -0.13 30.84 -44.40
N SER A 236 -0.95 31.71 -44.97
CA SER A 236 -2.24 32.12 -44.44
C SER A 236 -3.29 31.07 -44.82
N ALA A 237 -3.96 30.48 -43.85
CA ALA A 237 -5.34 30.00 -44.02
C ALA A 237 -6.05 29.95 -42.67
N ALA A 238 -7.19 30.63 -42.63
CA ALA A 238 -8.05 30.89 -41.51
C ALA A 238 -8.41 29.65 -40.67
N GLN A 239 -8.26 29.77 -39.34
CA GLN A 239 -9.08 29.00 -38.40
C GLN A 239 -9.53 29.91 -37.25
N LYS A 240 -10.70 30.51 -37.46
CA LYS A 240 -11.44 31.37 -36.53
C LYS A 240 -12.22 30.45 -35.58
N GLY A 241 -11.87 30.47 -34.30
CA GLY A 241 -12.76 30.06 -33.20
C GLY A 241 -12.57 28.65 -32.65
N ALA A 242 -11.55 28.48 -31.80
CA ALA A 242 -11.59 27.52 -30.70
C ALA A 242 -10.81 28.10 -29.51
N PRO A 243 -11.37 28.16 -28.29
CA PRO A 243 -10.62 28.57 -27.11
C PRO A 243 -9.44 27.62 -26.89
N PRO A 244 -8.24 28.11 -26.52
CA PRO A 244 -7.09 27.26 -26.31
C PRO A 244 -7.39 26.23 -25.21
N PRO A 245 -7.06 24.93 -25.41
CA PRO A 245 -7.20 23.94 -24.35
C PRO A 245 -6.31 24.38 -23.18
N ALA A 246 -6.92 24.58 -22.01
CA ALA A 246 -6.22 24.90 -20.78
C ALA A 246 -5.05 23.92 -20.60
N ALA A 247 -3.83 24.48 -20.51
CA ALA A 247 -2.61 23.72 -20.28
C ALA A 247 -2.82 22.84 -19.04
N ARG A 248 -2.81 21.51 -19.23
CA ARG A 248 -3.02 20.54 -18.15
C ARG A 248 -1.91 20.68 -17.11
N PRO A 249 -2.22 21.01 -15.85
CA PRO A 249 -1.22 21.10 -14.79
C PRO A 249 -0.97 19.71 -14.17
N ASP A 250 -0.60 18.72 -14.97
CA ASP A 250 -0.32 17.33 -14.51
C ASP A 250 1.16 17.09 -14.19
N GLY A 251 1.81 18.09 -13.60
CA GLY A 251 3.20 17.99 -13.14
C GLY A 251 3.35 17.07 -11.92
N VAL A 252 4.54 16.48 -11.75
CA VAL A 252 4.89 15.78 -10.49
C VAL A 252 4.78 16.73 -9.29
N ALA A 253 5.04 18.03 -9.51
CA ALA A 253 4.90 19.08 -8.50
C ALA A 253 3.43 19.29 -8.04
N SER A 254 2.45 19.25 -8.94
CA SER A 254 1.03 19.40 -8.55
C SER A 254 0.53 18.18 -7.78
N ARG A 255 0.99 16.98 -8.14
CA ARG A 255 0.73 15.74 -7.37
C ARG A 255 1.38 15.77 -5.99
N ALA A 256 2.59 16.30 -5.87
CA ALA A 256 3.26 16.47 -4.58
C ALA A 256 2.52 17.48 -3.69
N ALA A 257 2.08 18.61 -4.26
CA ALA A 257 1.29 19.61 -3.54
C ALA A 257 -0.03 19.02 -3.00
N ALA A 258 -0.79 18.31 -3.85
CA ALA A 258 -2.03 17.65 -3.44
C ALA A 258 -1.82 16.59 -2.34
N ALA A 259 -0.71 15.86 -2.39
CA ALA A 259 -0.37 14.89 -1.35
C ALA A 259 -0.03 15.55 0.00
N ILE A 260 0.63 16.71 -0.03
CA ILE A 260 0.93 17.50 1.16
C ILE A 260 -0.36 18.06 1.76
N ASP A 261 -1.25 18.62 0.94
CA ASP A 261 -2.53 19.18 1.41
C ASP A 261 -3.38 18.12 2.12
N HIS A 262 -3.48 16.91 1.56
CA HIS A 262 -4.19 15.81 2.20
C HIS A 262 -3.56 15.38 3.55
N ARG A 263 -2.23 15.42 3.66
CA ARG A 263 -1.54 15.11 4.92
C ARG A 263 -1.82 16.17 5.99
N ILE A 264 -1.81 17.45 5.61
CA ILE A 264 -2.11 18.57 6.49
C ILE A 264 -3.55 18.50 6.97
N GLU A 265 -4.49 18.18 6.09
CA GLU A 265 -5.89 18.01 6.44
C GLU A 265 -6.09 16.82 7.40
N SER A 266 -5.41 15.70 7.16
CA SER A 266 -5.43 14.55 8.08
C SER A 266 -4.85 14.89 9.46
N LEU A 267 -3.79 15.69 9.51
CA LEU A 267 -3.19 16.18 10.77
C LEU A 267 -4.14 17.13 11.50
N ALA A 268 -4.79 18.04 10.76
CA ALA A 268 -5.76 18.97 11.31
C ALA A 268 -6.90 18.22 12.00
N ARG A 269 -7.45 17.19 11.34
CA ARG A 269 -8.52 16.36 11.91
C ARG A 269 -8.04 15.56 13.13
N ALA A 270 -6.86 14.96 13.07
CA ALA A 270 -6.31 14.16 14.17
C ALA A 270 -6.04 15.01 15.43
N CYS A 271 -5.73 16.29 15.26
CA CYS A 271 -5.43 17.23 16.34
C CYS A 271 -6.58 18.21 16.65
N GLU A 272 -7.75 18.01 16.04
CA GLU A 272 -8.96 18.84 16.15
C GLU A 272 -8.71 20.34 15.86
N ILE A 273 -7.84 20.64 14.89
CA ILE A 273 -7.41 22.00 14.55
C ILE A 273 -8.33 22.57 13.47
N PRO A 274 -8.82 23.82 13.63
CA PRO A 274 -9.60 24.48 12.58
C PRO A 274 -8.80 24.60 11.28
N PRO A 275 -9.45 24.45 10.10
CA PRO A 275 -8.77 24.63 8.82
C PRO A 275 -8.17 26.04 8.71
N GLY A 276 -7.04 26.15 8.04
CA GLY A 276 -6.29 27.40 7.88
C GLY A 276 -5.16 27.22 6.87
N SER A 277 -4.26 28.19 6.79
CA SER A 277 -3.05 28.03 5.98
C SER A 277 -2.25 26.81 6.45
N ALA A 278 -1.57 26.13 5.52
CA ALA A 278 -0.72 24.97 5.80
C ALA A 278 0.24 25.21 6.98
N GLU A 279 0.82 26.42 7.01
CA GLU A 279 1.74 26.85 8.05
C GLU A 279 1.06 27.00 9.42
N ASP A 280 -0.12 27.60 9.48
CA ASP A 280 -0.88 27.75 10.73
C ASP A 280 -1.35 26.41 11.28
N VAL A 281 -1.80 25.50 10.41
CA VAL A 281 -2.24 24.16 10.80
C VAL A 281 -1.07 23.37 11.38
N MET A 282 0.10 23.39 10.72
CA MET A 282 1.28 22.68 11.23
C MET A 282 1.80 23.28 12.55
N ARG A 283 1.80 24.61 12.70
CA ARG A 283 2.19 25.28 13.95
C ARG A 283 1.28 24.86 15.11
N ARG A 284 -0.05 24.93 14.92
CA ARG A 284 -1.02 24.50 15.93
C ARG A 284 -0.96 22.98 16.19
N ALA A 285 -0.66 22.17 15.17
CA ALA A 285 -0.48 20.73 15.32
C ALA A 285 0.73 20.39 16.16
N PHE A 286 1.82 21.14 16.00
CA PHE A 286 2.97 21.01 16.87
C PHE A 286 2.67 21.46 18.30
N GLU A 287 1.92 22.54 18.50
CA GLU A 287 1.54 23.01 19.84
C GLU A 287 0.60 22.06 20.58
N ARG A 288 -0.37 21.45 19.88
CA ARG A 288 -1.37 20.53 20.49
C ARG A 288 -0.92 19.07 20.57
N CYS A 289 -0.31 18.56 19.51
CA CYS A 289 0.01 17.14 19.34
C CYS A 289 1.52 16.87 19.27
N GLY A 290 2.35 17.92 19.25
CA GLY A 290 3.79 17.76 19.23
C GLY A 290 4.30 17.11 20.52
N PRO A 291 5.55 16.61 20.50
CA PRO A 291 6.19 16.09 21.69
C PRO A 291 6.24 17.20 22.74
N SER A 292 5.48 17.03 23.83
CA SER A 292 5.46 17.99 24.94
C SER A 292 6.90 18.26 25.36
N PRO A 293 7.37 19.52 25.32
CA PRO A 293 8.73 19.82 25.74
C PRO A 293 8.86 19.35 27.18
N ALA A 294 9.73 18.36 27.41
CA ALA A 294 10.00 17.82 28.72
C ALA A 294 10.20 19.00 29.67
N SER A 295 9.27 19.18 30.62
CA SER A 295 9.26 20.32 31.51
C SER A 295 10.65 20.46 32.12
N ALA A 296 11.37 21.51 31.72
CA ALA A 296 12.65 21.85 32.30
C ALA A 296 12.38 22.08 33.79
N GLY A 297 12.77 21.09 34.60
CA GLY A 297 12.41 21.01 35.99
C GLY A 297 12.66 22.34 36.69
N HIS A 298 11.60 22.91 37.26
CA HIS A 298 11.72 23.85 38.34
C HIS A 298 12.58 23.20 39.42
N ARG A 299 13.86 23.58 39.43
CA ARG A 299 14.82 23.23 40.46
C ARG A 299 14.50 24.11 41.66
N THR A 300 13.48 23.75 42.42
CA THR A 300 13.26 24.31 43.75
C THR A 300 14.41 23.82 44.62
N ALA A 301 15.34 24.73 44.91
CA ALA A 301 16.42 24.50 45.85
C ALA A 301 15.86 24.30 47.27
N PRO A 302 16.30 23.29 48.02
CA PRO A 302 16.36 23.39 49.46
C PRO A 302 17.77 23.76 49.88
N ALA A 303 17.87 24.86 50.61
CA ALA A 303 19.02 25.19 51.43
C ALA A 303 19.21 24.09 52.49
N GLN A 304 20.40 23.51 52.57
CA GLN A 304 20.82 22.86 53.80
C GLN A 304 22.31 23.11 54.09
N ARG A 305 22.50 23.56 55.33
CA ARG A 305 23.73 23.98 56.00
C ARG A 305 24.71 22.81 56.18
N SER A 306 25.98 23.14 55.96
CA SER A 306 27.17 22.92 56.79
C SER A 306 27.40 21.63 57.59
N ASP A 307 28.65 21.17 57.47
CA ASP A 307 29.57 20.57 58.47
C ASP A 307 29.90 19.04 58.46
N PRO A 308 31.14 18.65 58.84
CA PRO A 308 32.07 18.00 57.89
C PRO A 308 32.63 16.63 58.40
N PRO A 309 33.82 16.10 58.00
CA PRO A 309 34.00 14.67 57.69
C PRO A 309 34.62 13.84 58.83
N ALA A 310 34.28 12.55 58.92
CA ALA A 310 34.99 11.62 59.78
C ALA A 310 35.18 10.23 59.16
N ALA A 311 36.46 9.88 59.06
CA ALA A 311 37.08 8.58 59.30
C ALA A 311 36.70 7.35 58.46
N GLN A 312 37.73 6.89 57.76
CA GLN A 312 37.92 5.55 57.19
C GLN A 312 37.82 4.46 58.27
N ALA A 313 37.27 3.30 57.88
CA ALA A 313 37.72 1.99 58.36
C ALA A 313 37.42 0.91 57.30
N PRO A 314 38.41 0.09 56.91
CA PRO A 314 38.22 -1.05 56.03
C PRO A 314 37.99 -2.32 56.85
N GLY A 315 36.92 -3.05 56.55
CA GLY A 315 36.63 -4.36 57.14
C GLY A 315 36.18 -5.34 56.06
N ALA A 316 37.13 -6.13 55.57
CA ALA A 316 36.88 -7.31 54.76
C ALA A 316 36.39 -8.48 55.64
N LEU A 317 35.55 -9.36 55.08
CA LEU A 317 35.50 -10.83 55.27
C LEU A 317 34.35 -11.41 54.37
N PRO A 318 34.32 -12.73 54.08
CA PRO A 318 34.11 -13.24 52.72
C PRO A 318 32.86 -14.13 52.55
N ALA A 319 32.57 -14.42 51.27
CA ALA A 319 31.94 -15.63 50.72
C ALA A 319 30.58 -16.12 51.25
N SER A 320 29.58 -16.10 50.38
CA SER A 320 28.54 -17.13 50.30
C SER A 320 28.32 -17.51 48.83
N PRO A 321 28.56 -18.78 48.43
CA PRO A 321 28.17 -19.28 47.13
C PRO A 321 26.81 -19.98 47.24
N GLY A 322 25.83 -19.57 46.43
CA GLY A 322 24.58 -20.33 46.30
C GLY A 322 23.33 -19.48 46.15
N ALA A 323 23.20 -18.78 45.04
CA ALA A 323 21.90 -18.34 44.55
C ALA A 323 21.84 -18.57 43.05
N GLY A 324 21.20 -19.67 42.65
CA GLY A 324 20.87 -19.91 41.25
C GLY A 324 19.99 -18.77 40.70
N PRO A 325 19.92 -18.59 39.37
CA PRO A 325 19.13 -17.54 38.76
C PRO A 325 17.65 -17.81 39.05
N ARG A 326 17.11 -17.12 40.06
CA ARG A 326 15.69 -17.02 40.32
C ARG A 326 15.12 -16.26 39.13
N ALA A 327 14.50 -16.98 38.19
CA ALA A 327 13.63 -16.39 37.20
C ALA A 327 12.63 -15.54 37.97
N ALA A 328 12.73 -14.22 37.82
CA ALA A 328 11.74 -13.29 38.31
C ALA A 328 10.46 -13.56 37.51
N ALA A 329 9.64 -14.48 38.03
CA ALA A 329 8.24 -14.56 37.70
C ALA A 329 7.63 -13.22 38.11
N ALA A 330 7.47 -12.34 37.14
CA ALA A 330 6.64 -11.15 37.27
C ALA A 330 5.18 -11.59 37.32
N THR A 331 4.76 -12.22 38.42
CA THR A 331 3.36 -12.31 38.84
C THR A 331 2.94 -10.95 39.37
N GLY A 332 2.79 -9.99 38.45
CA GLY A 332 1.96 -8.82 38.69
C GLY A 332 0.49 -9.21 38.54
N PRO A 333 -0.44 -8.66 39.33
CA PRO A 333 -1.87 -8.94 39.19
C PRO A 333 -2.32 -8.56 37.79
N ALA A 334 -2.95 -9.50 37.08
CA ALA A 334 -3.52 -9.27 35.76
C ALA A 334 -4.58 -8.15 35.89
N PRO A 335 -4.45 -7.04 35.15
CA PRO A 335 -5.52 -6.05 35.13
C PRO A 335 -6.75 -6.70 34.52
N ALA A 336 -7.84 -6.73 35.27
CA ALA A 336 -9.17 -7.07 34.79
C ALA A 336 -9.61 -6.00 33.77
N GLY A 337 -9.19 -6.16 32.53
CA GLY A 337 -9.62 -5.36 31.40
C GLY A 337 -9.85 -6.33 30.25
N GLY A 338 -10.99 -6.20 29.56
CA GLY A 338 -11.41 -7.07 28.46
C GLY A 338 -10.42 -7.16 27.30
N ASN A 339 -10.87 -7.63 26.15
CA ASN A 339 -10.04 -8.01 24.99
C ASN A 339 -8.94 -6.98 24.59
N ALA A 340 -9.11 -5.70 24.93
CA ALA A 340 -8.08 -4.64 24.83
C ALA A 340 -6.75 -4.96 25.57
N GLY A 341 -6.80 -5.56 26.76
CA GLY A 341 -5.60 -5.93 27.52
C GLY A 341 -4.82 -7.09 26.89
N CYS A 342 -5.54 -8.03 26.28
CA CYS A 342 -4.99 -9.20 25.61
C CYS A 342 -4.23 -8.81 24.32
N VAL A 343 -4.83 -7.95 23.48
CA VAL A 343 -4.17 -7.46 22.26
C VAL A 343 -2.89 -6.69 22.58
N GLY A 344 -2.91 -5.85 23.62
CA GLY A 344 -1.70 -5.13 24.08
C GLY A 344 -0.59 -6.06 24.58
N ALA A 345 -0.93 -7.20 25.19
CA ALA A 345 0.05 -8.22 25.57
C ALA A 345 0.67 -8.91 24.34
N CYS A 346 -0.14 -9.21 23.31
CA CYS A 346 0.34 -9.77 22.05
C CYS A 346 1.31 -8.81 21.32
N GLU A 347 1.03 -7.51 21.31
CA GLU A 347 1.92 -6.51 20.72
C GLU A 347 3.26 -6.40 21.45
N ARG A 348 3.24 -6.39 22.78
CA ARG A 348 4.49 -6.41 23.58
C ARG A 348 5.31 -7.67 23.29
N ARG A 349 4.67 -8.81 23.14
CA ARG A 349 5.33 -10.08 22.79
C ARG A 349 5.94 -10.04 21.39
N HIS A 350 5.25 -9.44 20.43
CA HIS A 350 5.77 -9.22 19.08
C HIS A 350 7.01 -8.32 19.09
N GLN A 351 6.95 -7.19 19.80
CA GLN A 351 8.10 -6.27 19.92
C GLN A 351 9.29 -6.96 20.61
N ALA A 352 9.04 -7.76 21.65
CA ALA A 352 10.07 -8.56 22.30
C ALA A 352 10.67 -9.61 21.35
N CYS A 353 9.85 -10.29 20.56
CA CYS A 353 10.30 -11.26 19.54
C CYS A 353 11.22 -10.59 18.53
N ARG A 354 10.80 -9.45 17.96
CA ARG A 354 11.60 -8.67 17.01
C ARG A 354 12.94 -8.25 17.61
N ALA A 355 12.93 -7.74 18.85
CA ALA A 355 14.14 -7.24 19.51
C ALA A 355 15.12 -8.36 19.91
N THR A 356 14.61 -9.51 20.35
CA THR A 356 15.44 -10.60 20.91
C THR A 356 15.84 -11.66 19.88
N GLN A 357 14.95 -12.00 18.95
CA GLN A 357 15.17 -13.10 18.00
C GLN A 357 15.68 -12.62 16.65
N CYS A 358 15.11 -11.54 16.12
CA CYS A 358 15.48 -11.04 14.78
C CYS A 358 16.65 -10.06 14.81
N GLY A 359 16.89 -9.40 15.95
CA GLY A 359 17.94 -8.41 16.11
C GLY A 359 17.65 -7.10 15.37
N LYS A 360 18.69 -6.27 15.19
CA LYS A 360 18.59 -5.01 14.43
C LYS A 360 18.55 -5.30 12.94
N GLU A 361 17.85 -4.46 12.19
CA GLU A 361 17.75 -4.56 10.74
C GLU A 361 19.15 -4.58 10.11
N PRO A 362 19.50 -5.64 9.35
CA PRO A 362 20.83 -5.76 8.78
C PRO A 362 20.99 -4.81 7.58
N THR A 363 22.18 -4.22 7.43
CA THR A 363 22.52 -3.37 6.29
C THR A 363 23.03 -4.15 5.08
N GLN A 364 23.35 -5.44 5.24
CA GLN A 364 23.81 -6.30 4.15
C GLN A 364 22.62 -7.05 3.52
N SER A 365 22.52 -6.99 2.20
CA SER A 365 21.45 -7.62 1.41
C SER A 365 21.33 -9.13 1.65
N THR A 366 22.46 -9.82 1.87
CA THR A 366 22.51 -11.27 2.12
C THR A 366 21.87 -11.68 3.44
N GLN A 367 21.85 -10.80 4.45
CA GLN A 367 21.23 -11.06 5.75
C GLN A 367 19.76 -10.64 5.80
N TYR A 368 19.31 -9.85 4.81
CA TYR A 368 17.95 -9.31 4.78
C TYR A 368 16.89 -10.40 4.62
N GLN A 369 17.14 -11.43 3.80
CA GLN A 369 16.21 -12.56 3.64
C GLN A 369 15.98 -13.29 4.98
N ARG A 370 17.04 -13.49 5.76
CA ARG A 370 16.94 -14.16 7.07
C ARG A 370 16.20 -13.29 8.09
N TYR A 371 16.46 -11.99 8.07
CA TYR A 371 15.75 -11.03 8.92
C TYR A 371 14.25 -10.96 8.59
N GLN A 372 13.90 -10.93 7.30
CA GLN A 372 12.52 -10.97 6.82
C GLN A 372 11.81 -12.26 7.23
N GLY A 373 12.46 -13.42 7.10
CA GLY A 373 11.92 -14.70 7.57
C GLY A 373 11.65 -14.70 9.09
N CYS A 374 12.58 -14.17 9.89
CA CYS A 374 12.36 -14.05 11.34
C CYS A 374 11.20 -13.10 11.67
N LEU A 375 11.10 -11.96 10.96
CA LEU A 375 10.00 -11.01 11.14
C LEU A 375 8.65 -11.63 10.80
N SER A 376 8.55 -12.41 9.72
CA SER A 376 7.31 -13.11 9.37
C SER A 376 6.90 -14.09 10.46
N ASP A 377 7.84 -14.87 11.02
CA ASP A 377 7.54 -15.82 12.10
C ASP A 377 7.05 -15.10 13.38
N CYS A 378 7.71 -13.99 13.75
CA CYS A 378 7.28 -13.16 14.88
C CYS A 378 5.87 -12.56 14.66
N LEU A 379 5.57 -12.12 13.44
CA LEU A 379 4.24 -11.59 13.07
C LEU A 379 3.16 -12.68 13.08
N GLU A 380 3.48 -13.88 12.63
CA GLU A 380 2.55 -15.02 12.65
C GLU A 380 2.19 -15.42 14.09
N GLN A 381 3.16 -15.41 15.00
CA GLN A 381 2.88 -15.66 16.42
C GLN A 381 2.01 -14.54 17.03
N ALA A 382 2.24 -13.29 16.63
CA ALA A 382 1.45 -12.16 17.09
C ALA A 382 0.00 -12.21 16.58
N SER A 383 -0.21 -12.61 15.33
CA SER A 383 -1.55 -12.76 14.75
C SER A 383 -2.32 -13.91 15.41
N LYS A 384 -1.68 -15.07 15.62
CA LYS A 384 -2.25 -16.19 16.40
C LYS A 384 -2.65 -15.78 17.80
N CYS A 385 -1.80 -15.00 18.48
CA CYS A 385 -2.10 -14.45 19.81
C CYS A 385 -3.33 -13.54 19.78
N ARG A 386 -3.43 -12.63 18.80
CA ARG A 386 -4.58 -11.72 18.65
C ARG A 386 -5.87 -12.46 18.33
N LEU A 387 -5.83 -13.50 17.50
CA LEU A 387 -7.00 -14.34 17.20
C LEU A 387 -7.51 -15.07 18.43
N GLY A 388 -6.63 -15.48 19.36
CA GLY A 388 -7.03 -16.06 20.64
C GLY A 388 -7.56 -15.06 21.68
N CYS A 389 -7.46 -13.75 21.39
CA CYS A 389 -8.01 -12.68 22.24
C CYS A 389 -9.44 -12.26 21.83
N LEU A 390 -9.95 -12.79 20.72
CA LEU A 390 -11.34 -12.61 20.26
C LEU A 390 -12.20 -13.74 20.84
#